data_AF-A0A841FQK7-F1
#
_entry.id   AF-A0A841FQK7-F1
#
_cell.length_a   1.000
_cell.length_b   1.000
_cell.length_c   1.000
_cell.angle_alpha   90.00
_cell.angle_beta   90.00
_cell.angle_gamma   90.00
#
_symmetry.space_group_name_H-M   'P 1'
#
loop_
_entity.id
_entity.type
_entity.pdbx_description
1 polymer ?
#
loop_
_entity_poly.entity_id
_entity_poly.type
_entity_poly.pdbx_seq_one_letter_code
_entity_poly.pdbx_strand_id
1 'polypeptide(L)'
;MPHSQPKRDLTPEQFAAVLGDMRPTSVVPVDAGSYNTLHIVTLTDGTRVVVKVPPDPALPCLRYERGILRGEADFYRHAAAVGVPVPDVVRADLDHGTLPGGYLVMSEIPGVSWDRAEVTTEERPALRRELAAHVAALHTVTGPAYGYPGEGSGPLAASWREAFTAMIAAILADAADHAAPLPLPLDEIRAAFDGNASLLDAVTRPALVHFDLWDGNILVHDGGIAGLIDGERMFWGDPLADFASLALFGDIEDDADFLAGYAEAGGAVRIGPGERRRLALYRAYLYLLILVESVPRGYPEADAEGMREFMNPHLVKALDAFR
;
A
#
# COMPACT_ATOMS: atom_id res chain seq x y z
N MET A 1 4.49 0.72 13.79
CA MET A 1 4.87 1.91 13.00
C MET A 1 4.86 3.12 13.93
N PRO A 2 5.90 3.97 13.93
CA PRO A 2 5.94 5.24 14.66
C PRO A 2 4.91 6.24 14.10
N HIS A 3 4.54 7.25 14.90
CA HIS A 3 3.64 8.32 14.44
C HIS A 3 4.41 9.31 13.54
N SER A 4 3.89 9.61 12.35
CA SER A 4 4.42 10.64 11.44
C SER A 4 3.96 12.05 11.84
N GLN A 5 4.78 13.06 11.57
CA GLN A 5 4.38 14.47 11.64
C GLN A 5 4.97 15.31 10.48
N PRO A 6 4.26 16.36 10.01
CA PRO A 6 2.97 16.87 10.51
C PRO A 6 1.76 16.23 9.81
N LYS A 7 0.78 15.78 10.60
CA LYS A 7 -0.58 15.49 10.12
C LYS A 7 -1.34 16.81 9.94
N ARG A 8 -2.25 16.87 8.97
CA ARG A 8 -3.05 18.06 8.70
C ARG A 8 -4.34 18.05 9.51
N ASP A 9 -4.52 19.05 10.36
CA ASP A 9 -5.81 19.32 11.01
C ASP A 9 -6.75 20.08 10.07
N LEU A 10 -8.03 19.72 10.07
CA LEU A 10 -9.06 20.40 9.29
C LEU A 10 -9.78 21.43 10.17
N THR A 11 -9.93 22.64 9.63
CA THR A 11 -10.86 23.64 10.20
C THR A 11 -12.31 23.17 10.08
N PRO A 12 -13.24 23.68 10.91
CA PRO A 12 -14.67 23.36 10.79
C PRO A 12 -15.24 23.61 9.38
N GLU A 13 -14.81 24.68 8.73
CA GLU A 13 -15.23 25.03 7.37
C GLU A 13 -14.73 24.02 6.34
N GLN A 14 -13.46 23.59 6.45
CA GLN A 14 -12.89 22.55 5.60
C GLN A 14 -13.60 21.22 5.81
N PHE A 15 -13.92 20.87 7.06
CA PHE A 15 -14.68 19.67 7.39
C PHE A 15 -16.08 19.69 6.75
N ALA A 16 -16.79 20.82 6.84
CA ALA A 16 -18.10 20.99 6.22
C ALA A 16 -18.01 20.87 4.69
N ALA A 17 -16.96 21.42 4.07
CA ALA A 17 -16.74 21.30 2.62
C ALA A 17 -16.47 19.86 2.18
N VAL A 18 -15.68 19.10 2.96
CA VAL A 18 -15.40 17.67 2.72
C VAL A 18 -16.67 16.84 2.86
N LEU A 19 -17.47 17.10 3.90
CA LEU A 19 -18.69 16.34 4.19
C LEU A 19 -19.85 16.70 3.25
N GLY A 20 -19.85 17.91 2.68
CA GLY A 20 -20.93 18.39 1.81
C GLY A 20 -22.28 18.38 2.54
N ASP A 21 -23.25 17.63 2.01
CA ASP A 21 -24.58 17.52 2.60
C ASP A 21 -24.68 16.51 3.75
N MET A 22 -23.62 15.77 4.07
CA MET A 22 -23.60 14.85 5.20
C MET A 22 -23.73 15.62 6.52
N ARG A 23 -24.58 15.13 7.43
CA ARG A 23 -24.86 15.77 8.73
C ARG A 23 -24.16 15.00 9.85
N PRO A 24 -22.99 15.45 10.35
CA PRO A 24 -22.27 14.75 11.41
C PRO A 24 -22.93 14.96 12.78
N THR A 25 -22.93 13.91 13.61
CA THR A 25 -23.26 13.94 15.04
C THR A 25 -22.02 13.79 15.91
N SER A 26 -20.98 13.13 15.42
CA SER A 26 -19.66 13.08 16.06
C SER A 26 -18.53 13.00 15.03
N VAL A 27 -17.36 13.51 15.43
CA VAL A 27 -16.11 13.40 14.67
C VAL A 27 -15.02 12.99 15.65
N VAL A 28 -14.34 11.87 15.37
CA VAL A 28 -13.31 11.29 16.24
C VAL A 28 -12.02 11.12 15.42
N PRO A 29 -10.89 11.72 15.83
CA PRO A 29 -9.61 11.50 15.15
C PRO A 29 -9.15 10.05 15.37
N VAL A 30 -8.51 9.47 14.34
CA VAL A 30 -7.94 8.13 14.39
C VAL A 30 -6.43 8.21 14.38
N ASP A 31 -5.79 7.70 15.43
CA ASP A 31 -4.34 7.74 15.58
C ASP A 31 -3.61 6.54 14.94
N ALA A 32 -4.24 5.89 13.95
CA ALA A 32 -3.70 4.70 13.29
C ALA A 32 -2.98 4.98 11.96
N GLY A 33 -3.16 6.16 11.35
CA GLY A 33 -2.54 6.50 10.07
C GLY A 33 -1.07 6.93 10.21
N SER A 34 -0.19 6.40 9.35
CA SER A 34 1.25 6.71 9.29
C SER A 34 1.61 7.82 8.29
N TYR A 35 0.65 8.30 7.50
CA TYR A 35 0.85 9.38 6.53
C TYR A 35 -0.34 10.35 6.53
N ASN A 36 -1.54 9.83 6.28
CA ASN A 36 -2.76 10.61 6.18
C ASN A 36 -3.39 10.93 7.55
N THR A 37 -4.08 12.07 7.65
CA THR A 37 -4.99 12.36 8.75
C THR A 37 -6.30 11.60 8.54
N LEU A 38 -6.76 10.89 9.57
CA LEU A 38 -7.98 10.08 9.55
C LEU A 38 -8.95 10.54 10.62
N HIS A 39 -10.23 10.64 10.26
CA HIS A 39 -11.32 10.86 11.21
C HIS A 39 -12.47 9.89 10.94
N ILE A 40 -13.04 9.31 11.98
CA ILE A 40 -14.32 8.63 11.89
C ILE A 40 -15.43 9.62 12.22
N VAL A 41 -16.40 9.72 11.32
CA VAL A 41 -17.56 10.60 11.42
C VAL A 41 -18.82 9.75 11.54
N THR A 42 -19.59 9.97 12.60
CA THR A 42 -20.93 9.38 12.74
C THR A 42 -21.96 10.38 12.20
N LEU A 43 -22.86 9.93 11.33
CA LEU A 43 -23.91 10.76 10.75
C LEU A 43 -25.21 10.70 11.57
N THR A 44 -26.17 11.58 11.27
CA THR A 44 -27.47 11.64 11.97
C THR A 44 -28.32 10.38 11.84
N ASP A 45 -28.12 9.60 10.79
CA ASP A 45 -28.82 8.33 10.56
C ASP A 45 -28.09 7.13 11.18
N GLY A 46 -26.95 7.36 11.86
CA GLY A 46 -26.11 6.32 12.46
C GLY A 46 -25.04 5.75 11.52
N THR A 47 -25.03 6.10 10.24
CA THR A 47 -23.99 5.70 9.29
C THR A 47 -22.63 6.24 9.75
N ARG A 48 -21.57 5.44 9.59
CA ARG A 48 -20.19 5.82 9.93
C ARG A 48 -19.34 5.87 8.66
N VAL A 49 -18.63 6.97 8.50
CA VAL A 49 -17.70 7.20 7.38
C VAL A 49 -16.32 7.57 7.90
N VAL A 50 -15.30 7.22 7.14
CA VAL A 50 -13.91 7.61 7.38
C VAL A 50 -13.56 8.75 6.43
N VAL A 51 -13.08 9.86 6.99
CA VAL A 51 -12.52 10.99 6.24
C VAL A 51 -11.00 10.89 6.29
N LYS A 52 -10.38 10.73 5.12
CA LYS A 52 -8.93 10.65 4.93
C LYS A 52 -8.45 11.88 4.15
N VAL A 53 -7.46 12.57 4.70
CA VAL A 53 -6.85 13.77 4.08
C VAL A 53 -5.33 13.62 4.13
N PRO A 54 -4.62 13.89 3.02
CA PRO A 54 -3.18 13.80 3.01
C PRO A 54 -2.54 15.00 3.72
N PRO A 55 -1.24 14.88 4.06
CA PRO A 55 -0.46 16.03 4.51
C PRO A 55 -0.59 17.21 3.55
N ASP A 56 -0.30 18.41 4.05
CA ASP A 56 -0.25 19.60 3.20
C ASP A 56 0.77 19.38 2.07
N PRO A 57 0.40 19.54 0.79
CA PRO A 57 1.31 19.33 -0.34
C PRO A 57 2.52 20.29 -0.35
N ALA A 58 2.50 21.36 0.47
CA ALA A 58 3.65 22.22 0.68
C ALA A 58 4.75 21.58 1.56
N LEU A 59 4.43 20.51 2.29
CA LEU A 59 5.39 19.78 3.10
C LEU A 59 6.23 18.82 2.24
N PRO A 60 7.48 18.53 2.65
CA PRO A 60 8.28 17.50 1.99
C PRO A 60 7.55 16.16 1.98
N CYS A 61 7.46 15.55 0.80
CA CYS A 61 6.88 14.22 0.60
C CYS A 61 7.65 13.51 -0.52
N LEU A 62 7.54 12.19 -0.54
CA LEU A 62 8.14 11.37 -1.57
C LEU A 62 7.39 11.56 -2.90
N ARG A 63 8.09 11.34 -4.00
CA ARG A 63 7.53 11.47 -5.35
C ARG A 63 6.28 10.61 -5.52
N TYR A 64 6.31 9.35 -5.09
CA TYR A 64 5.17 8.45 -5.22
C TYR A 64 3.96 8.83 -4.34
N GLU A 65 4.16 9.59 -3.26
CA GLU A 65 3.09 10.05 -2.37
C GLU A 65 2.28 11.21 -2.98
N ARG A 66 2.75 11.82 -4.08
CA ARG A 66 1.99 12.84 -4.80
C ARG A 66 0.76 12.20 -5.45
N GLY A 67 -0.42 12.65 -5.04
CA GLY A 67 -1.68 12.10 -5.53
C GLY A 67 -2.01 10.71 -4.98
N ILE A 68 -1.45 10.32 -3.83
CA ILE A 68 -1.57 8.96 -3.26
C ILE A 68 -3.03 8.49 -3.09
N LEU A 69 -3.96 9.40 -2.77
CA LEU A 69 -5.38 9.07 -2.62
C LEU A 69 -6.06 8.65 -3.93
N ARG A 70 -5.46 8.93 -5.09
CA ARG A 70 -5.94 8.41 -6.38
C ARG A 70 -5.76 6.89 -6.44
N GLY A 71 -4.62 6.38 -5.98
CA GLY A 71 -4.36 4.94 -5.88
C GLY A 71 -5.39 4.26 -4.99
N GLU A 72 -5.64 4.81 -3.80
CA GLU A 72 -6.60 4.22 -2.86
C GLU A 72 -8.04 4.25 -3.37
N ALA A 73 -8.50 5.39 -3.90
CA ALA A 73 -9.85 5.49 -4.45
C ALA A 73 -10.05 4.57 -5.67
N ASP A 74 -9.04 4.43 -6.52
CA ASP A 74 -9.10 3.50 -7.65
C ASP A 74 -9.07 2.05 -7.17
N PHE A 75 -8.26 1.72 -6.16
CA PHE A 75 -8.22 0.39 -5.57
C PHE A 75 -9.59 -0.04 -5.07
N TYR A 76 -10.24 0.77 -4.22
CA TYR A 76 -11.54 0.44 -3.66
C TYR A 76 -12.63 0.26 -4.73
N ARG A 77 -12.71 1.15 -5.72
CA ARG A 77 -13.71 1.03 -6.79
C ARG A 77 -13.54 -0.25 -7.60
N HIS A 78 -12.31 -0.62 -7.94
CA HIS A 78 -12.04 -1.81 -8.74
C HIS A 78 -12.16 -3.11 -7.92
N ALA A 79 -11.71 -3.10 -6.67
CA ALA A 79 -11.82 -4.23 -5.75
C ALA A 79 -13.29 -4.57 -5.46
N ALA A 80 -14.12 -3.55 -5.17
CA ALA A 80 -15.55 -3.73 -4.94
C ALA A 80 -16.25 -4.34 -6.18
N ALA A 81 -15.84 -3.95 -7.40
CA ALA A 81 -16.41 -4.47 -8.64
C ALA A 81 -16.18 -5.98 -8.86
N VAL A 82 -15.18 -6.56 -8.18
CA VAL A 82 -14.91 -8.01 -8.19
C VAL A 82 -15.29 -8.69 -6.87
N GLY A 83 -16.09 -8.02 -6.03
CA GLY A 83 -16.65 -8.59 -4.80
C GLY A 83 -15.65 -8.73 -3.65
N VAL A 84 -14.52 -8.06 -3.71
CA VAL A 84 -13.56 -8.01 -2.59
C VAL A 84 -14.10 -7.02 -1.55
N PRO A 85 -14.15 -7.38 -0.25
CA PRO A 85 -14.64 -6.48 0.78
C PRO A 85 -13.63 -5.35 0.97
N VAL A 86 -14.07 -4.12 0.68
CA VAL A 86 -13.28 -2.88 0.78
C VAL A 86 -14.22 -1.71 1.12
N PRO A 87 -13.69 -0.60 1.65
CA PRO A 87 -14.49 0.60 1.87
C PRO A 87 -15.18 1.09 0.60
N ASP A 88 -16.45 1.46 0.70
CA ASP A 88 -17.17 2.13 -0.39
C ASP A 88 -16.69 3.57 -0.50
N VAL A 89 -16.29 4.00 -1.69
CA VAL A 89 -15.93 5.41 -1.94
C VAL A 89 -17.21 6.25 -1.97
N VAL A 90 -17.49 6.95 -0.87
CA VAL A 90 -18.67 7.83 -0.71
C VAL A 90 -18.46 9.15 -1.45
N ARG A 91 -17.28 9.75 -1.30
CA ARG A 91 -16.94 11.03 -1.92
C ARG A 91 -15.42 11.16 -2.05
N ALA A 92 -14.94 11.79 -3.11
CA ALA A 92 -13.52 12.07 -3.27
C ALA A 92 -13.32 13.38 -4.04
N ASP A 93 -12.27 14.10 -3.67
CA ASP A 93 -11.71 15.19 -4.47
C ASP A 93 -10.23 14.89 -4.65
N LEU A 94 -9.87 14.42 -5.84
CA LEU A 94 -8.51 13.99 -6.19
C LEU A 94 -7.76 15.05 -7.00
N ASP A 95 -8.45 16.10 -7.44
CA ASP A 95 -7.91 17.15 -8.30
C ASP A 95 -7.64 18.46 -7.53
N HIS A 96 -7.75 18.41 -6.19
CA HIS A 96 -7.41 19.48 -5.26
C HIS A 96 -8.32 20.72 -5.35
N GLY A 97 -9.57 20.55 -5.77
CA GLY A 97 -10.51 21.68 -5.93
C GLY A 97 -10.99 22.29 -4.61
N THR A 98 -11.14 21.46 -3.57
CA THR A 98 -11.69 21.81 -2.26
C THR A 98 -10.60 21.98 -1.21
N LEU A 99 -9.62 21.07 -1.22
CA LEU A 99 -8.47 21.07 -0.32
C LEU A 99 -7.20 20.84 -1.14
N PRO A 100 -6.10 21.58 -0.88
CA PRO A 100 -4.78 21.19 -1.37
C PRO A 100 -4.48 19.75 -0.98
N GLY A 101 -4.00 18.91 -1.89
CA GLY A 101 -3.76 17.49 -1.63
C GLY A 101 -4.99 16.58 -1.77
N GLY A 102 -6.21 17.13 -1.76
CA GLY A 102 -7.46 16.39 -1.95
C GLY A 102 -8.00 15.74 -0.66
N TYR A 103 -9.03 14.90 -0.81
CA TYR A 103 -9.58 14.08 0.27
C TYR A 103 -10.31 12.83 -0.26
N LEU A 104 -10.48 11.85 0.63
CA LEU A 104 -11.29 10.66 0.40
C LEU A 104 -12.24 10.45 1.59
N VAL A 105 -13.54 10.37 1.32
CA VAL A 105 -14.57 9.94 2.26
C VAL A 105 -15.04 8.56 1.84
N MET A 106 -14.95 7.59 2.75
CA MET A 106 -15.28 6.20 2.50
C MET A 106 -16.13 5.61 3.61
N SER A 107 -16.83 4.50 3.38
CA SER A 107 -17.54 3.79 4.45
C SER A 107 -16.55 3.24 5.47
N GLU A 108 -16.96 3.16 6.74
CA GLU A 108 -16.21 2.39 7.73
C GLU A 108 -16.58 0.91 7.61
N ILE A 109 -15.57 0.04 7.62
CA ILE A 109 -15.77 -1.40 7.75
C ILE A 109 -15.66 -1.79 9.23
N PRO A 110 -16.68 -2.44 9.81
CA PRO A 110 -16.58 -3.04 11.13
C PRO A 110 -15.53 -4.15 11.13
N GLY A 111 -14.58 -4.09 12.07
CA GLY A 111 -13.56 -5.12 12.22
C GLY A 111 -12.38 -4.66 13.07
N VAL A 112 -11.50 -5.60 13.37
CA VAL A 112 -10.21 -5.34 14.02
C VAL A 112 -9.12 -5.73 13.02
N SER A 113 -8.02 -4.98 12.96
CA SER A 113 -6.88 -5.37 12.12
C SER A 113 -6.32 -6.71 12.60
N TRP A 114 -5.92 -7.58 11.66
CA TRP A 114 -5.48 -8.94 11.97
C TRP A 114 -4.31 -8.93 12.96
N ASP A 115 -3.36 -8.00 12.82
CA ASP A 115 -2.22 -7.84 13.75
C ASP A 115 -2.61 -7.58 15.21
N ARG A 116 -3.84 -7.12 15.46
CA ARG A 116 -4.41 -6.82 16.78
C ARG A 116 -5.52 -7.77 17.20
N ALA A 117 -6.01 -8.61 16.29
CA ALA A 117 -7.06 -9.56 16.57
C ALA A 117 -6.49 -10.82 17.23
N GLU A 118 -7.30 -11.44 18.10
CA GLU A 118 -6.97 -12.75 18.68
C GLU A 118 -7.30 -13.86 17.68
N VAL A 119 -6.47 -14.02 16.65
CA VAL A 119 -6.60 -15.12 15.68
C VAL A 119 -5.82 -16.33 16.16
N THR A 120 -6.52 -17.44 16.36
CA THR A 120 -5.92 -18.70 16.81
C THR A 120 -5.12 -19.40 15.71
N THR A 121 -4.29 -20.37 16.09
CA THR A 121 -3.53 -21.17 15.11
C THR A 121 -4.46 -22.03 14.26
N GLU A 122 -5.62 -22.41 14.81
CA GLU A 122 -6.66 -23.19 14.16
C GLU A 122 -7.48 -22.38 13.13
N GLU A 123 -7.71 -21.09 13.38
CA GLU A 123 -8.44 -20.19 12.47
C GLU A 123 -7.56 -19.68 11.31
N ARG A 124 -6.28 -19.46 11.57
CA ARG A 124 -5.34 -18.86 10.60
C ARG A 124 -5.33 -19.54 9.23
N PRO A 125 -5.31 -20.88 9.11
CA PRO A 125 -5.38 -21.56 7.79
C PRO A 125 -6.60 -21.18 6.96
N ALA A 126 -7.78 -21.07 7.59
CA ALA A 126 -9.01 -20.73 6.89
C ALA A 126 -9.00 -19.27 6.41
N LEU A 127 -8.58 -18.35 7.30
CA LEU A 127 -8.46 -16.93 6.96
C LEU A 127 -7.42 -16.68 5.87
N ARG A 128 -6.29 -17.41 5.86
CA ARG A 128 -5.29 -17.28 4.79
C ARG A 128 -5.81 -17.76 3.43
N ARG A 129 -6.61 -18.83 3.40
CA ARG A 129 -7.31 -19.27 2.17
C ARG A 129 -8.34 -18.25 1.69
N GLU A 130 -9.12 -17.66 2.61
CA GLU A 130 -10.10 -16.62 2.29
C GLU A 130 -9.44 -15.36 1.73
N LEU A 131 -8.39 -14.88 2.40
CA LEU A 131 -7.57 -13.76 1.91
C LEU A 131 -7.00 -14.06 0.51
N ALA A 132 -6.52 -15.28 0.30
CA ALA A 132 -5.98 -15.70 -0.99
C ALA A 132 -7.02 -15.66 -2.12
N ALA A 133 -8.28 -16.00 -1.82
CA ALA A 133 -9.38 -15.89 -2.78
C ALA A 133 -9.67 -14.42 -3.13
N HIS A 134 -9.64 -13.51 -2.15
CA HIS A 134 -9.77 -12.07 -2.40
C HIS A 134 -8.61 -11.53 -3.24
N VAL A 135 -7.36 -11.89 -2.93
CA VAL A 135 -6.18 -11.47 -3.70
C VAL A 135 -6.21 -12.04 -5.12
N ALA A 136 -6.66 -13.29 -5.31
CA ALA A 136 -6.87 -13.85 -6.64
C ALA A 136 -7.90 -13.05 -7.45
N ALA A 137 -9.01 -12.63 -6.82
CA ALA A 137 -10.03 -11.79 -7.45
C ALA A 137 -9.49 -10.41 -7.84
N LEU A 138 -8.74 -9.73 -6.95
CA LEU A 138 -8.05 -8.47 -7.26
C LEU A 138 -7.18 -8.62 -8.51
N HIS A 139 -6.39 -9.68 -8.57
CA HIS A 139 -5.46 -9.93 -9.68
C HIS A 139 -6.15 -10.23 -11.01
N THR A 140 -7.47 -10.45 -11.05
CA THR A 140 -8.23 -10.54 -12.32
C THR A 140 -8.49 -9.19 -12.97
N VAL A 141 -8.50 -8.11 -12.18
CA VAL A 141 -8.72 -6.75 -12.68
C VAL A 141 -7.51 -6.30 -13.48
N THR A 142 -7.73 -5.57 -14.58
CA THR A 142 -6.66 -5.02 -15.42
C THR A 142 -6.83 -3.52 -15.61
N GLY A 143 -5.72 -2.80 -15.47
CA GLY A 143 -5.66 -1.34 -15.66
C GLY A 143 -5.33 -0.94 -17.09
N PRO A 144 -5.38 0.37 -17.39
CA PRO A 144 -5.12 0.88 -18.73
C PRO A 144 -3.64 0.79 -19.16
N ALA A 145 -2.72 0.82 -18.19
CA ALA A 145 -1.27 0.81 -18.37
C ALA A 145 -0.60 0.48 -17.02
N TYR A 146 0.73 0.45 -16.95
CA TYR A 146 1.49 0.04 -15.77
C TYR A 146 1.94 1.23 -14.90
N GLY A 147 1.98 1.05 -13.58
CA GLY A 147 2.53 2.03 -12.62
C GLY A 147 1.50 2.61 -11.63
N TYR A 148 1.94 3.62 -10.87
CA TYR A 148 1.11 4.31 -9.88
C TYR A 148 0.11 5.26 -10.54
N PRO A 149 -1.20 5.20 -10.20
CA PRO A 149 -2.21 6.12 -10.73
C PRO A 149 -1.97 7.59 -10.39
N GLY A 150 -1.27 7.89 -9.30
CA GLY A 150 -0.95 9.27 -8.88
C GLY A 150 0.11 9.97 -9.75
N GLU A 151 0.78 9.24 -10.63
CA GLU A 151 1.81 9.71 -11.57
C GLU A 151 3.01 10.45 -10.96
N GLY A 152 3.14 10.47 -9.63
CA GLY A 152 4.24 11.13 -8.94
C GLY A 152 5.61 10.49 -9.21
N SER A 153 5.64 9.20 -9.55
CA SER A 153 6.85 8.48 -10.01
C SER A 153 7.04 8.51 -11.54
N GLY A 154 6.21 9.27 -12.27
CA GLY A 154 6.12 9.27 -13.72
C GLY A 154 4.75 8.80 -14.22
N PRO A 155 4.43 9.05 -15.51
CA PRO A 155 3.16 8.62 -16.11
C PRO A 155 3.06 7.10 -16.16
N LEU A 156 1.83 6.59 -16.34
CA LEU A 156 1.64 5.17 -16.61
C LEU A 156 2.38 4.74 -17.88
N ALA A 157 3.02 3.58 -17.83
CA ALA A 157 3.89 3.07 -18.88
C ALA A 157 3.26 1.92 -19.68
N ALA A 158 3.75 1.70 -20.90
CA ALA A 158 3.27 0.61 -21.76
C ALA A 158 3.78 -0.77 -21.35
N SER A 159 4.84 -0.83 -20.52
CA SER A 159 5.42 -2.08 -20.02
C SER A 159 5.71 -2.02 -18.53
N TRP A 160 5.68 -3.19 -17.88
CA TRP A 160 6.02 -3.27 -16.46
C TRP A 160 7.48 -2.90 -16.17
N ARG A 161 8.41 -3.27 -17.07
CA ARG A 161 9.82 -2.88 -16.94
C ARG A 161 9.97 -1.36 -16.86
N GLU A 162 9.34 -0.64 -17.79
CA GLU A 162 9.41 0.82 -17.83
C GLU A 162 8.83 1.46 -16.57
N ALA A 163 7.62 1.04 -16.16
CA ALA A 163 6.98 1.55 -14.96
C ALA A 163 7.81 1.29 -13.69
N PHE A 164 8.23 0.04 -13.48
CA PHE A 164 8.94 -0.33 -12.26
C PHE A 164 10.34 0.30 -12.19
N THR A 165 11.06 0.39 -13.32
CA THR A 165 12.34 1.13 -13.36
C THR A 165 12.15 2.62 -13.04
N ALA A 166 11.05 3.25 -13.50
CA ALA A 166 10.73 4.63 -13.13
C ALA A 166 10.42 4.77 -11.62
N MET A 167 9.69 3.81 -11.04
CA MET A 167 9.42 3.73 -9.60
C MET A 167 10.72 3.59 -8.78
N ILE A 168 11.66 2.75 -9.21
CA ILE A 168 12.99 2.62 -8.58
C ILE A 168 13.77 3.94 -8.69
N ALA A 169 13.79 4.55 -9.87
CA ALA A 169 14.49 5.82 -10.08
C ALA A 169 13.91 6.94 -9.19
N ALA A 170 12.59 6.99 -9.03
CA ALA A 170 11.91 7.96 -8.17
C ALA A 170 12.29 7.79 -6.70
N ILE A 171 12.24 6.57 -6.16
CA ILE A 171 12.57 6.35 -4.74
C ILE A 171 14.06 6.55 -4.44
N LEU A 172 14.96 6.23 -5.39
CA LEU A 172 16.39 6.50 -5.24
C LEU A 172 16.71 8.00 -5.32
N ALA A 173 15.99 8.75 -6.15
CA ALA A 173 16.07 10.21 -6.17
C ALA A 173 15.56 10.81 -4.86
N ASP A 174 14.44 10.32 -4.33
CA ASP A 174 13.94 10.73 -3.02
C ASP A 174 14.95 10.41 -1.90
N ALA A 175 15.55 9.21 -1.92
CA ALA A 175 16.57 8.83 -0.96
C ALA A 175 17.77 9.79 -0.97
N ALA A 176 18.18 10.26 -2.17
CA ALA A 176 19.23 11.26 -2.31
C ALA A 176 18.78 12.64 -1.81
N ASP A 177 17.60 13.12 -2.23
CA ASP A 177 17.07 14.44 -1.88
C ASP A 177 16.84 14.60 -0.38
N HIS A 178 16.44 13.52 0.29
CA HIS A 178 16.20 13.48 1.74
C HIS A 178 17.40 12.98 2.54
N ALA A 179 18.53 12.65 1.90
CA ALA A 179 19.71 12.06 2.53
C ALA A 179 19.38 10.83 3.41
N ALA A 180 18.54 9.94 2.88
CA ALA A 180 18.09 8.76 3.60
C ALA A 180 19.27 7.81 3.89
N PRO A 181 19.50 7.42 5.16
CA PRO A 181 20.55 6.49 5.53
C PRO A 181 20.19 5.07 5.08
N LEU A 182 20.93 4.55 4.10
CA LEU A 182 20.77 3.21 3.53
C LEU A 182 21.99 2.32 3.83
N PRO A 183 21.83 0.99 3.87
CA PRO A 183 22.92 0.07 4.20
C PRO A 183 23.96 -0.10 3.08
N LEU A 184 23.65 0.41 1.88
CA LEU A 184 24.50 0.32 0.69
C LEU A 184 24.47 1.65 -0.09
N PRO A 185 25.52 1.99 -0.85
CA PRO A 185 25.52 3.17 -1.72
C PRO A 185 24.38 3.13 -2.75
N LEU A 186 23.78 4.28 -3.04
CA LEU A 186 22.68 4.40 -4.02
C LEU A 186 23.04 3.84 -5.40
N ASP A 187 24.29 4.03 -5.84
CA ASP A 187 24.77 3.50 -7.12
C ASP A 187 24.81 1.97 -7.16
N GLU A 188 25.11 1.33 -6.02
CA GLU A 188 25.13 -0.13 -5.90
C GLU A 188 23.71 -0.72 -5.89
N ILE A 189 22.78 -0.03 -5.22
CA ILE A 189 21.36 -0.40 -5.22
C ILE A 189 20.79 -0.26 -6.65
N ARG A 190 21.05 0.89 -7.29
CA ARG A 190 20.64 1.16 -8.68
C ARG A 190 21.17 0.09 -9.64
N ALA A 191 22.47 -0.21 -9.58
CA ALA A 191 23.08 -1.21 -10.45
C ALA A 191 22.46 -2.61 -10.28
N ALA A 192 22.08 -2.98 -9.06
CA ALA A 192 21.42 -4.26 -8.79
C ALA A 192 20.03 -4.34 -9.48
N PHE A 193 19.23 -3.27 -9.42
CA PHE A 193 17.94 -3.21 -10.12
C PHE A 193 18.13 -3.17 -11.65
N ASP A 194 19.02 -2.32 -12.15
CA ASP A 194 19.28 -2.18 -13.60
C ASP A 194 19.76 -3.49 -14.24
N GLY A 195 20.66 -4.20 -13.56
CA GLY A 195 21.15 -5.51 -14.00
C GLY A 195 20.08 -6.61 -14.07
N ASN A 196 18.94 -6.39 -13.40
CA ASN A 196 17.84 -7.35 -13.27
C ASN A 196 16.53 -6.88 -13.91
N ALA A 197 16.48 -5.67 -14.47
CA ALA A 197 15.29 -5.09 -15.09
C ALA A 197 14.70 -5.99 -16.18
N SER A 198 15.53 -6.85 -16.79
CA SER A 198 15.05 -7.76 -17.83
C SER A 198 14.04 -8.80 -17.37
N LEU A 199 14.06 -9.16 -16.08
CA LEU A 199 13.10 -10.08 -15.48
C LEU A 199 11.66 -9.57 -15.56
N LEU A 200 11.47 -8.25 -15.59
CA LEU A 200 10.18 -7.57 -15.57
C LEU A 200 9.39 -7.74 -16.89
N ASP A 201 10.05 -8.12 -17.98
CA ASP A 201 9.39 -8.39 -19.28
C ASP A 201 8.48 -9.62 -19.25
N ALA A 202 8.64 -10.49 -18.25
CA ALA A 202 7.74 -11.64 -18.07
C ALA A 202 6.29 -11.21 -17.77
N VAL A 203 6.09 -9.96 -17.35
CA VAL A 203 4.80 -9.42 -16.95
C VAL A 203 4.12 -8.80 -18.17
N THR A 204 3.11 -9.49 -18.68
CA THR A 204 2.45 -9.16 -19.97
C THR A 204 1.06 -8.55 -19.81
N ARG A 205 0.55 -8.46 -18.58
CA ARG A 205 -0.73 -7.81 -18.26
C ARG A 205 -0.64 -7.06 -16.93
N PRO A 206 -1.09 -5.80 -16.82
CA PRO A 206 -1.20 -5.13 -15.54
C PRO A 206 -2.34 -5.72 -14.72
N ALA A 207 -2.07 -6.02 -13.44
CA ALA A 207 -3.07 -6.41 -12.44
C ALA A 207 -3.27 -5.29 -11.41
N LEU A 208 -4.42 -5.29 -10.75
CA LEU A 208 -4.65 -4.46 -9.57
C LEU A 208 -3.85 -5.03 -8.40
N VAL A 209 -2.75 -4.37 -8.01
CA VAL A 209 -1.87 -4.81 -6.92
C VAL A 209 -2.01 -3.83 -5.77
N HIS A 210 -2.25 -4.31 -4.55
CA HIS A 210 -2.40 -3.44 -3.39
C HIS A 210 -1.05 -2.91 -2.87
N PHE A 211 -0.04 -3.78 -2.85
CA PHE A 211 1.33 -3.55 -2.43
C PHE A 211 1.54 -3.06 -0.99
N ASP A 212 0.54 -3.27 -0.12
CA ASP A 212 0.61 -3.00 1.32
C ASP A 212 -0.30 -3.93 2.14
N LEU A 213 -0.49 -5.18 1.67
CA LEU A 213 -1.37 -6.18 2.33
C LEU A 213 -0.64 -6.97 3.42
N TRP A 214 -0.15 -6.28 4.45
CA TRP A 214 0.30 -6.92 5.69
C TRP A 214 -0.87 -7.02 6.69
N ASP A 215 -0.71 -7.78 7.77
CA ASP A 215 -1.79 -8.08 8.73
C ASP A 215 -2.49 -6.82 9.32
N GLY A 216 -1.80 -5.69 9.40
CA GLY A 216 -2.40 -4.42 9.87
C GLY A 216 -3.44 -3.80 8.93
N ASN A 217 -3.39 -4.14 7.64
CA ASN A 217 -4.28 -3.62 6.60
C ASN A 217 -5.39 -4.62 6.21
N ILE A 218 -5.52 -5.71 6.98
CA ILE A 218 -6.54 -6.72 6.80
C ILE A 218 -7.45 -6.70 8.03
N LEU A 219 -8.71 -6.33 7.85
CA LEU A 219 -9.71 -6.34 8.90
C LEU A 219 -10.33 -7.73 9.01
N VAL A 220 -10.46 -8.23 10.23
CA VAL A 220 -11.18 -9.46 10.56
C VAL A 220 -12.41 -9.14 11.42
N HIS A 221 -13.49 -9.89 11.19
CA HIS A 221 -14.72 -9.79 11.96
C HIS A 221 -15.45 -11.13 11.91
N ASP A 222 -16.01 -11.58 13.03
CA ASP A 222 -16.79 -12.83 13.15
C ASP A 222 -16.12 -14.06 12.51
N GLY A 223 -14.79 -14.15 12.61
CA GLY A 223 -14.01 -15.29 12.11
C GLY A 223 -13.72 -15.30 10.60
N GLY A 224 -14.00 -14.19 9.89
CA GLY A 224 -13.71 -14.03 8.46
C GLY A 224 -12.98 -12.73 8.12
N ILE A 225 -12.59 -12.59 6.85
CA ILE A 225 -12.00 -11.35 6.32
C ILE A 225 -13.10 -10.32 6.11
N ALA A 226 -13.09 -9.27 6.92
CA ALA A 226 -14.09 -8.21 6.89
C ALA A 226 -13.79 -7.12 5.87
N GLY A 227 -12.51 -6.87 5.57
CA GLY A 227 -12.13 -5.85 4.60
C GLY A 227 -10.63 -5.71 4.37
N LEU A 228 -10.26 -5.32 3.16
CA LEU A 228 -8.90 -4.88 2.82
C LEU A 228 -8.89 -3.35 2.77
N ILE A 229 -7.99 -2.73 3.52
CA ILE A 229 -7.92 -1.27 3.68
C ILE A 229 -6.52 -0.74 3.34
N ASP A 230 -6.43 0.57 3.15
CA ASP A 230 -5.19 1.30 2.90
C ASP A 230 -4.50 0.94 1.56
N GLY A 231 -5.30 0.90 0.48
CA GLY A 231 -4.83 0.65 -0.89
C GLY A 231 -4.04 1.80 -1.51
N GLU A 232 -3.39 2.66 -0.71
CA GLU A 232 -2.74 3.88 -1.17
C GLU A 232 -1.45 3.63 -1.95
N ARG A 233 -0.79 2.48 -1.71
CA ARG A 233 0.34 1.98 -2.51
C ARG A 233 -0.08 1.19 -3.75
N MET A 234 -1.37 1.21 -4.10
CA MET A 234 -1.84 0.46 -5.26
C MET A 234 -1.14 0.91 -6.54
N PHE A 235 -0.76 -0.06 -7.36
CA PHE A 235 -0.34 0.17 -8.74
C PHE A 235 -0.91 -0.87 -9.69
N TRP A 236 -0.87 -0.54 -10.98
CA TRP A 236 -1.12 -1.48 -12.05
C TRP A 236 0.18 -2.20 -12.43
N GLY A 237 0.32 -3.49 -12.10
CA GLY A 237 1.63 -4.15 -12.16
C GLY A 237 1.61 -5.67 -12.13
N ASP A 238 2.72 -6.26 -11.71
CA ASP A 238 2.87 -7.70 -11.54
C ASP A 238 2.08 -8.18 -10.32
N PRO A 239 1.10 -9.11 -10.46
CA PRO A 239 0.38 -9.68 -9.31
C PRO A 239 1.31 -10.37 -8.29
N LEU A 240 2.51 -10.80 -8.69
CA LEU A 240 3.49 -11.35 -7.75
C LEU A 240 3.95 -10.31 -6.70
N ALA A 241 3.83 -9.01 -6.97
CA ALA A 241 4.32 -7.98 -6.06
C ALA A 241 3.55 -7.93 -4.74
N ASP A 242 2.25 -8.26 -4.71
CA ASP A 242 1.47 -8.34 -3.46
C ASP A 242 2.02 -9.38 -2.48
N PHE A 243 2.70 -10.42 -2.99
CA PHE A 243 3.26 -11.49 -2.17
C PHE A 243 4.42 -10.98 -1.29
N ALA A 244 5.01 -9.82 -1.62
CA ALA A 244 6.03 -9.19 -0.80
C ALA A 244 5.46 -8.63 0.51
N SER A 245 4.28 -7.99 0.47
CA SER A 245 3.60 -7.46 1.67
C SER A 245 2.81 -8.53 2.44
N LEU A 246 2.25 -9.53 1.74
CA LEU A 246 1.52 -10.65 2.36
C LEU A 246 2.39 -11.57 3.21
N ALA A 247 3.70 -11.55 2.97
CA ALA A 247 4.73 -12.24 3.74
C ALA A 247 5.81 -11.24 4.18
N LEU A 248 5.41 -10.05 4.64
CA LEU A 248 6.33 -9.01 5.08
C LEU A 248 7.34 -9.57 6.10
N PHE A 249 8.64 -9.43 5.81
CA PHE A 249 9.77 -10.01 6.58
C PHE A 249 9.87 -11.54 6.62
N GLY A 250 8.92 -12.27 6.05
CA GLY A 250 8.90 -13.72 5.94
C GLY A 250 9.10 -14.24 4.51
N ASP A 251 8.78 -15.52 4.31
CA ASP A 251 8.68 -16.11 2.98
C ASP A 251 7.26 -16.54 2.65
N ILE A 252 6.76 -16.17 1.48
CA ILE A 252 5.41 -16.53 1.03
C ILE A 252 5.34 -18.04 0.72
N GLU A 253 6.47 -18.67 0.40
CA GLU A 253 6.56 -20.12 0.18
C GLU A 253 6.28 -20.94 1.46
N ASP A 254 6.41 -20.33 2.65
CA ASP A 254 6.07 -20.97 3.92
C ASP A 254 4.56 -20.93 4.21
N ASP A 255 3.77 -20.18 3.42
CA ASP A 255 2.33 -20.04 3.58
C ASP A 255 1.55 -20.95 2.62
N ALA A 256 1.57 -22.24 2.93
CA ALA A 256 0.92 -23.26 2.13
C ALA A 256 -0.60 -23.03 1.98
N ASP A 257 -1.26 -22.50 3.01
CA ASP A 257 -2.71 -22.24 2.98
C ASP A 257 -3.05 -21.07 2.04
N PHE A 258 -2.29 -19.97 2.09
CA PHE A 258 -2.47 -18.89 1.13
C PHE A 258 -2.20 -19.35 -0.30
N LEU A 259 -1.08 -20.03 -0.55
CA LEU A 259 -0.72 -20.48 -1.91
C LEU A 259 -1.74 -21.48 -2.48
N ALA A 260 -2.23 -22.40 -1.66
CA ALA A 260 -3.29 -23.33 -2.06
C ALA A 260 -4.59 -22.58 -2.37
N GLY A 261 -5.05 -21.71 -1.47
CA GLY A 261 -6.27 -20.92 -1.66
C GLY A 261 -6.20 -20.02 -2.89
N TYR A 262 -5.03 -19.40 -3.14
CA TYR A 262 -4.81 -18.54 -4.30
C TYR A 262 -4.92 -19.33 -5.60
N ALA A 263 -4.31 -20.52 -5.66
CA ALA A 263 -4.39 -21.41 -6.81
C ALA A 263 -5.81 -21.97 -7.03
N GLU A 264 -6.49 -22.38 -5.96
CA GLU A 264 -7.88 -22.87 -6.00
C GLU A 264 -8.86 -21.80 -6.49
N ALA A 265 -8.64 -20.53 -6.12
CA ALA A 265 -9.41 -19.39 -6.59
C ALA A 265 -9.06 -18.92 -8.02
N GLY A 266 -8.16 -19.62 -8.72
CA GLY A 266 -7.79 -19.33 -10.10
C GLY A 266 -6.64 -18.34 -10.28
N GLY A 267 -5.90 -18.04 -9.21
CA GLY A 267 -4.72 -17.21 -9.24
C GLY A 267 -3.62 -17.79 -10.16
N ALA A 268 -3.05 -16.93 -11.02
CA ALA A 268 -2.15 -17.38 -12.10
C ALA A 268 -0.65 -17.39 -11.74
N VAL A 269 -0.28 -16.84 -10.58
CA VAL A 269 1.11 -16.75 -10.13
C VAL A 269 1.61 -18.12 -9.69
N ARG A 270 2.75 -18.56 -10.26
CA ARG A 270 3.42 -19.82 -9.90
C ARG A 270 4.87 -19.54 -9.55
N ILE A 271 5.29 -19.84 -8.32
CA ILE A 271 6.62 -19.50 -7.84
C ILE A 271 7.67 -20.44 -8.45
N GLY A 272 8.34 -19.96 -9.49
CA GLY A 272 9.53 -20.58 -10.11
C GLY A 272 10.80 -19.76 -9.89
N PRO A 273 11.94 -20.17 -10.49
CA PRO A 273 13.20 -19.44 -10.34
C PRO A 273 13.14 -17.96 -10.77
N GLY A 274 12.39 -17.65 -11.84
CA GLY A 274 12.21 -16.27 -12.32
C GLY A 274 11.34 -15.44 -11.37
N GLU A 275 10.26 -16.03 -10.86
CA GLU A 275 9.36 -15.41 -9.88
C GLU A 275 10.09 -15.15 -8.57
N ARG A 276 10.90 -16.08 -8.06
CA ARG A 276 11.69 -15.83 -6.84
C ARG A 276 12.60 -14.61 -6.97
N ARG A 277 13.23 -14.41 -8.14
CA ARG A 277 14.06 -13.22 -8.40
C ARG A 277 13.21 -11.95 -8.53
N ARG A 278 12.05 -11.99 -9.20
CA ARG A 278 11.12 -10.85 -9.25
C ARG A 278 10.56 -10.50 -7.87
N LEU A 279 10.17 -11.49 -7.08
CA LEU A 279 9.72 -11.30 -5.71
C LEU A 279 10.81 -10.66 -4.84
N ALA A 280 12.07 -11.04 -5.04
CA ALA A 280 13.19 -10.39 -4.37
C ALA A 280 13.37 -8.92 -4.80
N LEU A 281 13.16 -8.57 -6.09
CA LEU A 281 13.09 -7.18 -6.54
C LEU A 281 11.98 -6.40 -5.82
N TYR A 282 10.78 -6.98 -5.72
CA TYR A 282 9.64 -6.33 -5.06
C TYR A 282 9.85 -6.17 -3.54
N ARG A 283 10.45 -7.16 -2.87
CA ARG A 283 10.86 -7.07 -1.46
C ARG A 283 11.89 -5.97 -1.26
N ALA A 284 12.93 -5.91 -2.09
CA ALA A 284 13.94 -4.86 -2.00
C ALA A 284 13.34 -3.47 -2.21
N TYR A 285 12.41 -3.33 -3.17
CA TYR A 285 11.69 -2.08 -3.39
C TYR A 285 10.82 -1.67 -2.19
N LEU A 286 10.04 -2.61 -1.63
CA LEU A 286 9.21 -2.36 -0.45
C LEU A 286 10.04 -1.93 0.77
N TYR A 287 11.18 -2.60 1.01
CA TYR A 287 12.06 -2.24 2.12
C TYR A 287 12.75 -0.89 1.91
N LEU A 288 13.13 -0.58 0.66
CA LEU A 288 13.66 0.74 0.30
C LEU A 288 12.61 1.83 0.54
N LEU A 289 11.36 1.61 0.12
CA LEU A 289 10.24 2.52 0.39
C LEU A 289 10.08 2.78 1.90
N ILE A 290 9.95 1.73 2.71
CA ILE A 290 9.79 1.85 4.17
C ILE A 290 10.93 2.64 4.82
N LEU A 291 12.18 2.37 4.42
CA LEU A 291 13.35 3.09 4.93
C LEU A 291 13.30 4.57 4.57
N VAL A 292 13.03 4.89 3.31
CA VAL A 292 13.08 6.26 2.80
C VAL A 292 11.89 7.08 3.32
N GLU A 293 10.70 6.49 3.46
CA GLU A 293 9.49 7.13 4.01
C GLU A 293 9.69 7.70 5.41
N SER A 294 10.48 7.06 6.26
CA SER A 294 10.66 7.52 7.64
C SER A 294 11.31 8.91 7.74
N VAL A 295 12.03 9.33 6.71
CA VAL A 295 12.79 10.58 6.71
C VAL A 295 11.88 11.80 6.53
N PRO A 296 11.13 11.98 5.42
CA PRO A 296 10.21 13.11 5.28
C PRO A 296 9.02 13.03 6.24
N ARG A 297 8.66 11.85 6.74
CA ARG A 297 7.61 11.68 7.76
C ARG A 297 8.02 12.08 9.18
N GLY A 298 9.30 12.40 9.38
CA GLY A 298 9.81 12.99 10.61
C GLY A 298 9.70 12.07 11.83
N TYR A 299 9.92 10.77 11.66
CA TYR A 299 9.92 9.84 12.79
C TYR A 299 10.96 10.26 13.85
N PRO A 300 10.66 10.10 15.14
CA PRO A 300 11.65 10.33 16.19
C PRO A 300 12.93 9.54 15.92
N GLU A 301 14.10 10.14 16.16
CA GLU A 301 15.38 9.52 15.75
C GLU A 301 15.56 8.11 16.32
N ALA A 302 15.15 7.86 17.57
CA ALA A 302 15.23 6.54 18.18
C ALA A 302 14.35 5.49 17.46
N ASP A 303 13.17 5.90 17.01
CA ASP A 303 12.26 5.03 16.25
C ASP A 303 12.80 4.80 14.83
N ALA A 304 13.32 5.85 14.19
CA ALA A 304 13.96 5.76 12.89
C ALA A 304 15.21 4.87 12.93
N GLU A 305 16.03 4.96 13.98
CA GLU A 305 17.19 4.11 14.20
C GLU A 305 16.82 2.65 14.38
N GLY A 306 15.87 2.35 15.29
CA GLY A 306 15.39 0.99 15.49
C GLY A 306 14.78 0.40 14.22
N MET A 307 14.07 1.21 13.43
CA MET A 307 13.56 0.79 12.13
C MET A 307 14.70 0.47 11.16
N ARG A 308 15.75 1.29 11.08
CA ARG A 308 16.92 1.01 10.21
C ARG A 308 17.65 -0.26 10.64
N GLU A 309 17.88 -0.45 11.93
CA GLU A 309 18.53 -1.67 12.46
C GLU A 309 17.76 -2.92 12.07
N PHE A 310 16.42 -2.87 12.15
CA PHE A 310 15.56 -3.97 11.77
C PHE A 310 15.51 -4.17 10.24
N MET A 311 15.33 -3.10 9.46
CA MET A 311 15.07 -3.17 8.01
C MET A 311 16.32 -3.42 7.16
N ASN A 312 17.49 -2.91 7.58
CA ASN A 312 18.72 -2.98 6.79
C ASN A 312 19.13 -4.41 6.41
N PRO A 313 19.14 -5.40 7.34
CA PRO A 313 19.42 -6.79 6.99
C PRO A 313 18.44 -7.37 5.98
N HIS A 314 17.16 -7.00 6.06
CA HIS A 314 16.13 -7.45 5.12
C HIS A 314 16.35 -6.87 3.72
N LEU A 315 16.68 -5.58 3.61
CA LEU A 315 17.03 -4.94 2.33
C LEU A 315 18.27 -5.59 1.70
N VAL A 316 19.34 -5.79 2.47
CA VAL A 316 20.56 -6.44 1.97
C VAL A 316 20.27 -7.87 1.49
N LYS A 317 19.57 -8.67 2.30
CA LYS A 317 19.17 -10.03 1.92
C LYS A 317 18.33 -10.06 0.64
N ALA A 318 17.41 -9.12 0.48
CA ALA A 318 16.57 -9.04 -0.73
C ALA A 318 17.43 -8.69 -1.96
N LEU A 319 18.34 -7.72 -1.85
CA LEU A 319 19.27 -7.33 -2.92
C LEU A 319 20.18 -8.50 -3.34
N ASP A 320 20.75 -9.21 -2.38
CA ASP A 320 21.63 -10.36 -2.65
C ASP A 320 20.92 -11.54 -3.33
N ALA A 321 19.61 -11.67 -3.14
CA ALA A 321 18.82 -12.76 -3.74
C ALA A 321 18.59 -12.62 -5.26
N PHE A 322 18.90 -11.46 -5.85
CA PHE A 322 18.83 -11.25 -7.31
C PHE A 322 20.11 -10.68 -7.92
N ARG A 323 21.17 -10.49 -7.13
CA ARG A 323 22.51 -10.12 -7.63
C ARG A 323 23.20 -11.25 -8.38
#